data_AF-A0A7K4IRM7-F1
#
_entry.id   AF-A0A7K4IRM7-F1
#
_cell.length_a   1.000
_cell.length_b   1.000
_cell.length_c   1.000
_cell.angle_alpha   90.00
_cell.angle_beta   90.00
_cell.angle_gamma   90.00
#
_symmetry.space_group_name_H-M   'P 1'
#
loop_
_entity.id
_entity.type
_entity.pdbx_description
1 polymer ?
#
loop_
_entity_poly.entity_id
_entity_poly.type
_entity_poly.pdbx_seq_one_letter_code
_entity_poly.pdbx_strand_id
1 'polypeptide(L)'
;MNAFELMYERLADSIVKHLDFERISVILEAGCGRGQLTMPFVRKVHKIKENFKVIALDFSSGPYEGDLDILKEKMRREKLDKVVVAVKGDVKNMKTIEDESVDLIISNELFCELDKKGLERAIKEFYRILKPSGQMAHGELSPIPENEAQRLVIEANAYSLETSQPKPE
;
A
#
# COMPACT_ATOMS: atom_id res chain seq x y z
N MET A 1 -6.50 -15.18 14.18
CA MET A 1 -5.88 -14.00 13.57
C MET A 1 -4.73 -13.58 14.46
N ASN A 2 -3.51 -13.53 13.94
CA ASN A 2 -2.34 -13.12 14.72
C ASN A 2 -2.29 -11.59 14.88
N ALA A 3 -1.36 -11.09 15.69
CA ALA A 3 -1.25 -9.66 15.99
C ALA A 3 -0.97 -8.80 14.73
N PHE A 4 -0.17 -9.30 13.79
CA PHE A 4 0.14 -8.62 12.54
C PHE A 4 -1.08 -8.53 11.62
N GLU A 5 -1.84 -9.63 11.47
CA GLU A 5 -3.10 -9.62 10.71
C GLU A 5 -4.12 -8.65 11.31
N LEU A 6 -4.21 -8.60 12.65
CA LEU A 6 -5.10 -7.65 13.34
C LEU A 6 -4.68 -6.19 13.12
N MET A 7 -3.38 -5.91 13.02
CA MET A 7 -2.87 -4.58 12.69
C MET A 7 -3.37 -4.13 11.31
N TYR A 8 -3.24 -4.97 10.28
CA TYR A 8 -3.71 -4.63 8.93
C TYR A 8 -5.24 -4.52 8.85
N GLU A 9 -5.99 -5.35 9.57
CA GLU A 9 -7.45 -5.19 9.67
C GLU A 9 -7.84 -3.83 10.27
N ARG A 10 -7.16 -3.40 11.35
CA ARG A 10 -7.40 -2.10 11.97
C ARG A 10 -6.97 -0.94 11.09
N LEU A 11 -5.85 -1.08 10.37
CA LEU A 11 -5.40 -0.09 9.41
C LEU A 11 -6.40 0.07 8.27
N ALA A 12 -6.86 -1.03 7.68
CA ALA A 12 -7.90 -1.02 6.66
C ALA A 12 -9.19 -0.36 7.16
N ASP A 13 -9.64 -0.69 8.38
CA ASP A 13 -10.80 -0.03 9.02
C ASP A 13 -10.57 1.49 9.18
N SER A 14 -9.37 1.90 9.59
CA SER A 14 -9.03 3.31 9.75
C SER A 14 -9.06 4.07 8.42
N ILE A 15 -8.46 3.51 7.37
CA ILE A 15 -8.47 4.12 6.02
C ILE A 15 -9.92 4.27 5.54
N VAL A 16 -10.72 3.20 5.62
CA VAL A 16 -12.12 3.23 5.15
C VAL A 16 -12.97 4.22 5.94
N LYS A 17 -12.70 4.38 7.23
CA LYS A 17 -13.42 5.32 8.11
C LYS A 17 -13.14 6.80 7.83
N HIS A 18 -11.91 7.14 7.41
CA HIS A 18 -11.47 8.55 7.32
C HIS A 18 -11.43 9.10 5.89
N LEU A 19 -11.68 8.28 4.87
CA LEU A 19 -11.72 8.72 3.48
C LEU A 19 -13.15 8.73 2.93
N ASP A 20 -13.38 9.52 1.88
CA ASP A 20 -14.68 9.62 1.22
C ASP A 20 -14.75 8.69 0.01
N PHE A 21 -15.57 7.64 0.11
CA PHE A 21 -15.75 6.65 -0.94
C PHE A 21 -16.89 6.95 -1.92
N GLU A 22 -17.57 8.10 -1.80
CA GLU A 22 -18.68 8.47 -2.69
C GLU A 22 -18.21 8.43 -4.16
N ARG A 23 -17.05 9.05 -4.44
CA ARG A 23 -16.52 9.22 -5.81
C ARG A 23 -15.35 8.30 -6.16
N ILE A 24 -14.90 7.45 -5.23
CA ILE A 24 -13.76 6.55 -5.46
C ILE A 24 -14.18 5.34 -6.30
N SER A 25 -13.57 5.11 -7.46
CA SER A 25 -13.82 3.96 -8.33
C SER A 25 -12.53 3.22 -8.72
N VAL A 26 -11.40 3.92 -8.78
CA VAL A 26 -10.08 3.37 -9.11
C VAL A 26 -9.14 3.69 -7.96
N ILE A 27 -8.61 2.63 -7.35
CA ILE A 27 -7.70 2.70 -6.21
C ILE A 27 -6.36 2.13 -6.64
N LEU A 28 -5.26 2.80 -6.30
CA LEU A 28 -3.92 2.24 -6.39
C LEU A 28 -3.42 1.95 -4.97
N GLU A 29 -3.01 0.70 -4.71
CA GLU A 29 -2.16 0.39 -3.57
C GLU A 29 -0.71 0.31 -4.05
N ALA A 30 0.12 1.25 -3.61
CA ALA A 30 1.53 1.30 -3.94
C ALA A 30 2.35 0.55 -2.88
N GLY A 31 3.17 -0.40 -3.30
CA GLY A 31 3.92 -1.28 -2.39
C GLY A 31 3.01 -2.32 -1.73
N CYS A 32 2.19 -3.03 -2.50
CA CYS A 32 1.20 -3.96 -1.93
C CYS A 32 1.82 -5.23 -1.31
N GLY A 33 3.08 -5.53 -1.62
CA GLY A 33 3.77 -6.77 -1.27
C GLY A 33 2.92 -8.01 -1.57
N ARG A 34 2.93 -8.95 -0.63
CA ARG A 34 2.06 -10.14 -0.65
C ARG A 34 0.61 -9.92 -0.23
N GLY A 35 0.13 -8.68 -0.20
CA GLY A 35 -1.28 -8.34 0.03
C GLY A 35 -1.74 -8.26 1.48
N GLN A 36 -0.83 -7.88 2.40
CA GLN A 36 -1.18 -7.77 3.82
C GLN A 36 -2.27 -6.71 4.08
N LEU A 37 -2.18 -5.56 3.43
CA LEU A 37 -3.20 -4.51 3.48
C LEU A 37 -4.26 -4.70 2.39
N THR A 38 -3.87 -5.08 1.16
CA THR A 38 -4.79 -5.30 0.03
C THR A 38 -6.02 -6.12 0.40
N MET A 39 -5.82 -7.28 1.01
CA MET A 39 -6.89 -8.23 1.30
C MET A 39 -7.92 -7.69 2.30
N PRO A 40 -7.55 -7.24 3.52
CA PRO A 40 -8.52 -6.64 4.43
C PRO A 40 -9.14 -5.37 3.85
N PHE A 41 -8.36 -4.49 3.21
CA PHE A 41 -8.87 -3.25 2.61
C PHE A 41 -9.98 -3.51 1.60
N VAL A 42 -9.76 -4.38 0.62
CA VAL A 42 -10.75 -4.73 -0.42
C VAL A 42 -12.03 -5.30 0.19
N ARG A 43 -11.92 -6.15 1.24
CA ARG A 43 -13.09 -6.69 1.95
C ARG A 43 -13.88 -5.61 2.68
N LYS A 44 -13.23 -4.58 3.25
CA LYS A 44 -13.92 -3.46 3.89
C LYS A 44 -14.60 -2.57 2.87
N VAL A 45 -13.92 -2.22 1.78
CA VAL A 45 -14.51 -1.40 0.70
C VAL A 45 -15.72 -2.09 0.08
N HIS A 46 -15.67 -3.42 -0.15
CA HIS A 46 -16.83 -4.19 -0.64
C HIS A 46 -18.10 -4.05 0.22
N LYS A 47 -17.97 -3.76 1.52
CA LYS A 47 -19.13 -3.59 2.41
C LYS A 47 -19.83 -2.26 2.20
N ILE A 48 -19.16 -1.28 1.63
CA ILE A 48 -19.66 0.09 1.46
C ILE A 48 -19.75 0.52 -0.01
N LYS A 49 -19.14 -0.24 -0.93
CA LYS A 49 -19.08 0.09 -2.35
C LYS A 49 -18.96 -1.16 -3.23
N GLU A 50 -19.77 -1.23 -4.27
CA GLU A 50 -19.78 -2.34 -5.24
C GLU A 50 -18.90 -2.07 -6.46
N ASN A 51 -18.91 -0.83 -6.97
CA ASN A 51 -18.24 -0.48 -8.24
C ASN A 51 -16.89 0.18 -7.97
N PHE A 52 -15.87 -0.62 -7.71
CA PHE A 52 -14.49 -0.16 -7.61
C PHE A 52 -13.50 -1.18 -8.17
N LYS A 53 -12.27 -0.73 -8.41
CA LYS A 53 -11.12 -1.55 -8.79
C LYS A 53 -9.90 -1.14 -7.98
N VAL A 54 -9.04 -2.11 -7.68
CA VAL A 54 -7.76 -1.91 -7.00
C VAL A 54 -6.63 -2.38 -7.91
N ILE A 55 -5.71 -1.48 -8.19
CA ILE A 55 -4.41 -1.76 -8.79
C ILE A 55 -3.44 -1.97 -7.63
N ALA A 56 -3.06 -3.22 -7.37
CA ALA A 56 -2.09 -3.57 -6.33
C ALA A 56 -0.71 -3.64 -6.99
N LEU A 57 0.09 -2.59 -6.82
CA LEU A 57 1.36 -2.41 -7.51
C LEU A 57 2.52 -2.68 -6.55
N ASP A 58 3.48 -3.50 -6.98
CA ASP A 58 4.70 -3.75 -6.23
C ASP A 58 5.90 -4.01 -7.16
N PHE A 59 7.10 -3.64 -6.70
CA PHE A 59 8.32 -3.90 -7.46
C PHE A 59 8.72 -5.38 -7.40
N SER A 60 8.35 -6.08 -6.31
CA SER A 60 8.55 -7.52 -6.04
C SER A 60 9.90 -8.01 -6.53
N SER A 61 10.94 -7.48 -5.89
CA SER A 61 12.35 -7.74 -6.20
C SER A 61 13.17 -7.89 -4.93
N GLY A 62 14.37 -8.47 -5.05
CA GLY A 62 15.26 -8.67 -3.92
C GLY A 62 14.61 -9.56 -2.85
N PRO A 63 14.56 -9.14 -1.57
CA PRO A 63 13.97 -9.94 -0.50
C PRO A 63 12.45 -10.16 -0.66
N TYR A 64 11.78 -9.37 -1.52
CA TYR A 64 10.34 -9.44 -1.77
C TYR A 64 10.00 -10.13 -3.11
N GLU A 65 10.96 -10.86 -3.69
CA GLU A 65 10.70 -11.65 -4.90
C GLU A 65 9.64 -12.73 -4.63
N GLY A 66 8.62 -12.79 -5.49
CA GLY A 66 7.50 -13.74 -5.38
C GLY A 66 6.30 -13.25 -4.58
N ASP A 67 6.39 -12.10 -3.90
CA ASP A 67 5.29 -11.53 -3.11
C ASP A 67 4.01 -11.32 -3.94
N LEU A 68 4.14 -10.82 -5.17
CA LEU A 68 2.98 -10.65 -6.04
C LEU A 68 2.32 -11.98 -6.42
N ASP A 69 3.07 -13.09 -6.48
CA ASP A 69 2.48 -14.39 -6.78
C ASP A 69 1.69 -14.94 -5.58
N ILE A 70 2.18 -14.68 -4.36
CA ILE A 70 1.42 -14.95 -3.12
C ILE A 70 0.13 -14.13 -3.09
N LEU A 71 0.18 -12.85 -3.47
CA LEU A 71 -1.01 -12.01 -3.58
C LEU A 71 -2.01 -12.58 -4.60
N LYS A 72 -1.56 -12.93 -5.80
CA LYS A 72 -2.42 -13.53 -6.85
C LYS A 72 -3.08 -14.83 -6.37
N GLU A 73 -2.36 -15.66 -5.62
CA GLU A 73 -2.94 -16.90 -5.07
C GLU A 73 -4.07 -16.59 -4.06
N LYS A 74 -3.85 -15.61 -3.17
CA LYS A 74 -4.88 -15.15 -2.21
C LYS A 74 -6.09 -14.56 -2.93
N MET A 75 -5.87 -13.73 -3.95
CA MET A 75 -6.94 -13.16 -4.78
C MET A 75 -7.80 -14.25 -5.42
N ARG A 76 -7.17 -15.25 -6.04
CA ARG A 76 -7.86 -16.39 -6.66
C ARG A 76 -8.70 -17.18 -5.65
N ARG A 77 -8.14 -17.45 -4.47
CA ARG A 77 -8.83 -18.18 -3.40
C ARG A 77 -10.08 -17.44 -2.91
N GLU A 78 -10.02 -16.12 -2.87
CA GLU A 78 -11.13 -15.26 -2.42
C GLU A 78 -11.97 -14.69 -3.56
N LYS A 79 -11.70 -15.10 -4.80
CA LYS A 79 -12.41 -14.67 -6.02
C LYS A 79 -12.41 -13.14 -6.22
N LEU A 80 -11.30 -12.50 -5.86
CA LEU A 80 -11.12 -11.05 -5.97
C LEU A 80 -10.57 -10.61 -7.32
N ASP A 81 -10.30 -11.52 -8.25
CA ASP A 81 -9.67 -11.24 -9.56
C ASP A 81 -10.47 -10.28 -10.45
N LYS A 82 -11.76 -10.07 -10.16
CA LYS A 82 -12.62 -9.11 -10.87
C LYS A 82 -12.45 -7.66 -10.38
N VAL A 83 -11.94 -7.48 -9.16
CA VAL A 83 -11.85 -6.19 -8.47
C VAL A 83 -10.41 -5.78 -8.23
N VAL A 84 -9.51 -6.74 -8.01
CA VAL A 84 -8.09 -6.48 -7.76
C VAL A 84 -7.27 -6.95 -8.96
N VAL A 85 -6.30 -6.14 -9.39
CA VAL A 85 -5.26 -6.53 -10.35
C VAL A 85 -3.89 -6.34 -9.72
N ALA A 86 -3.11 -7.41 -9.67
CA ALA A 86 -1.72 -7.38 -9.21
C ALA A 86 -0.79 -6.97 -10.36
N VAL A 87 -0.02 -5.90 -10.19
CA VAL A 87 0.85 -5.32 -11.22
C VAL A 87 2.28 -5.26 -10.70
N LYS A 88 3.22 -5.85 -11.44
CA LYS A 88 4.65 -5.65 -11.18
C LYS A 88 5.07 -4.31 -11.79
N GLY A 89 5.57 -3.40 -10.96
CA GLY A 89 5.93 -2.05 -11.40
C GLY A 89 6.72 -1.28 -10.35
N ASP A 90 7.42 -0.22 -10.79
CA ASP A 90 8.14 0.68 -9.91
C ASP A 90 7.32 1.95 -9.68
N VAL A 91 7.03 2.27 -8.41
CA VAL A 91 6.31 3.49 -8.01
C VAL A 91 7.03 4.76 -8.46
N LYS A 92 8.35 4.70 -8.70
CA LYS A 92 9.16 5.81 -9.21
C LYS A 92 8.90 6.09 -10.71
N ASN A 93 8.21 5.18 -11.42
CA ASN A 93 7.96 5.27 -12.86
C ASN A 93 6.76 4.39 -13.30
N MET A 94 5.55 4.95 -13.24
CA MET A 94 4.27 4.29 -13.54
C MET A 94 3.69 4.73 -14.90
N LYS A 95 4.51 4.74 -15.96
CA LYS A 95 4.12 5.16 -17.33
C LYS A 95 2.90 4.43 -17.92
N THR A 96 2.58 3.25 -17.42
CA THR A 96 1.42 2.46 -17.86
C THR A 96 0.11 2.89 -17.20
N ILE A 97 0.17 3.78 -16.21
CA ILE A 97 -1.00 4.38 -15.55
C ILE A 97 -1.15 5.80 -16.09
N GLU A 98 -2.33 6.10 -16.62
CA GLU A 98 -2.66 7.39 -17.22
C GLU A 98 -2.67 8.51 -16.18
N ASP A 99 -2.38 9.73 -16.63
CA ASP A 99 -2.51 10.95 -15.83
C ASP A 99 -3.95 11.11 -15.34
N GLU A 100 -4.13 11.60 -14.11
CA GLU A 100 -5.46 11.89 -13.53
C GLU A 100 -6.46 10.73 -13.67
N SER A 101 -6.02 9.49 -13.53
CA SER A 101 -6.84 8.29 -13.72
C SER A 101 -7.23 7.57 -12.42
N VAL A 102 -6.56 7.89 -11.31
CA VAL A 102 -6.74 7.24 -10.00
C VAL A 102 -7.50 8.17 -9.04
N ASP A 103 -8.50 7.62 -8.35
CA ASP A 103 -9.31 8.37 -7.36
C ASP A 103 -8.69 8.34 -5.96
N LEU A 104 -8.02 7.24 -5.61
CA LEU A 104 -7.39 7.05 -4.30
C LEU A 104 -6.05 6.31 -4.44
N ILE A 105 -5.00 6.85 -3.82
CA ILE A 105 -3.73 6.15 -3.62
C ILE A 105 -3.59 5.79 -2.15
N ILE A 106 -3.30 4.52 -1.86
CA ILE A 106 -2.93 4.07 -0.53
C ILE A 106 -1.55 3.42 -0.54
N SER A 107 -0.84 3.49 0.57
CA SER A 107 0.32 2.63 0.84
C SER A 107 0.47 2.39 2.33
N ASN A 108 1.26 1.38 2.69
CA ASN A 108 1.72 1.19 4.05
C ASN A 108 3.19 0.77 4.05
N GLU A 109 4.02 1.46 4.82
CA GLU A 109 5.46 1.20 4.95
C GLU A 109 6.17 1.19 3.58
N LEU A 110 5.80 2.12 2.69
CA LEU A 110 6.41 2.24 1.37
C LEU A 110 7.52 3.28 1.38
N PHE A 111 7.29 4.43 2.03
CA PHE A 111 8.23 5.53 1.95
C PHE A 111 9.56 5.23 2.65
N CYS A 112 9.53 4.36 3.66
CA CYS A 112 10.74 3.85 4.29
C CYS A 112 11.60 2.97 3.36
N GLU A 113 11.05 2.39 2.29
CA GLU A 113 11.81 1.60 1.32
C GLU A 113 12.52 2.46 0.26
N LEU A 114 12.17 3.74 0.17
CA LEU A 114 12.72 4.64 -0.84
C LEU A 114 13.87 5.48 -0.26
N ASP A 115 14.87 5.74 -1.11
CA ASP A 115 15.82 6.82 -0.87
C ASP A 115 15.16 8.19 -1.15
N LYS A 116 15.87 9.28 -0.87
CA LYS A 116 15.31 10.63 -1.05
C LYS A 116 14.85 10.88 -2.49
N LYS A 117 15.66 10.50 -3.49
CA LYS A 117 15.34 10.74 -4.90
C LYS A 117 14.18 9.87 -5.37
N GLY A 118 14.13 8.63 -4.89
CA GLY A 118 13.05 7.67 -5.13
C GLY A 118 11.73 8.16 -4.56
N LEU A 119 11.74 8.65 -3.31
CA LEU A 119 10.55 9.24 -2.70
C LEU A 119 10.07 10.47 -3.50
N GLU A 120 10.96 11.38 -3.87
CA GLU A 120 10.60 12.54 -4.71
C GLU A 120 9.99 12.12 -6.06
N ARG A 121 10.51 11.06 -6.69
CA ARG A 121 9.95 10.53 -7.95
C ARG A 121 8.59 9.85 -7.74
N ALA A 122 8.46 9.03 -6.69
CA ALA A 122 7.22 8.34 -6.37
C ALA A 122 6.09 9.35 -6.07
N ILE A 123 6.36 10.40 -5.28
CA ILE A 123 5.37 11.45 -5.00
C ILE A 123 4.98 12.21 -6.27
N LYS A 124 5.92 12.47 -7.19
CA LYS A 124 5.60 13.09 -8.49
C LYS A 124 4.70 12.20 -9.34
N GLU A 125 4.98 10.90 -9.38
CA GLU A 125 4.14 9.94 -10.09
C GLU A 125 2.76 9.81 -9.45
N PHE A 126 2.69 9.80 -8.11
CA PHE A 126 1.42 9.78 -7.38
C PHE A 126 0.59 11.01 -7.71
N TYR A 127 1.20 12.19 -7.71
CA TYR A 127 0.53 13.43 -8.10
C TYR A 127 0.06 13.40 -9.56
N ARG A 128 0.87 12.88 -10.48
CA ARG A 128 0.53 12.79 -11.91
C ARG A 128 -0.71 11.93 -12.15
N ILE A 129 -0.80 10.76 -11.53
CA ILE A 129 -1.89 9.80 -11.78
C ILE A 129 -3.14 10.11 -10.95
N LEU A 130 -3.01 10.85 -9.84
CA LEU A 130 -4.13 11.18 -8.98
C LEU A 130 -5.00 12.24 -9.66
N LYS A 131 -6.32 12.02 -9.64
CA LYS A 131 -7.27 13.04 -10.11
C LYS A 131 -7.18 14.32 -9.26
N PRO A 132 -7.56 15.50 -9.79
CA PRO A 132 -7.55 16.75 -9.03
C PRO A 132 -8.34 16.71 -7.70
N SER A 133 -9.39 15.89 -7.61
CA SER A 133 -10.18 15.67 -6.39
C SER A 133 -9.87 14.35 -5.68
N GLY A 134 -8.77 13.69 -6.05
CA GLY A 134 -8.38 12.41 -5.50
C GLY A 134 -7.81 12.51 -4.08
N GLN A 135 -7.77 11.38 -3.40
CA GLN A 135 -7.26 11.29 -2.03
C GLN A 135 -6.00 10.43 -1.96
N MET A 136 -5.18 10.66 -0.94
CA MET A 136 -4.02 9.83 -0.64
C MET A 136 -4.01 9.48 0.85
N ALA A 137 -3.69 8.24 1.20
CA ALA A 137 -3.51 7.80 2.58
C ALA A 137 -2.31 6.87 2.71
N HIS A 138 -1.33 7.26 3.52
CA HIS A 138 -0.08 6.51 3.67
C HIS A 138 0.11 6.15 5.14
N GLY A 139 0.19 4.86 5.43
CA GLY A 139 0.58 4.34 6.75
C GLY A 139 2.10 4.29 6.85
N GLU A 140 2.69 5.00 7.80
CA GLU A 140 4.14 4.99 8.01
C GLU A 140 4.43 4.93 9.52
N LEU A 141 5.55 4.29 9.88
CA LEU A 141 6.00 4.30 11.27
C LEU A 141 6.47 5.71 11.65
N SER A 142 5.77 6.33 12.60
CA SER A 142 6.24 7.58 13.21
C SER A 142 7.55 7.33 13.96
N PRO A 143 8.60 8.16 13.76
CA PRO A 143 9.83 8.07 14.54
C PRO A 143 9.63 8.56 15.99
N ILE A 144 8.48 9.19 16.30
CA ILE A 144 8.14 9.71 17.62
C ILE A 144 7.09 8.77 18.23
N PRO A 145 7.41 8.06 19.33
CA PRO A 145 6.44 7.21 20.01
C PRO A 145 5.43 8.04 20.81
N GLU A 146 4.16 7.64 20.74
CA GLU A 146 3.07 8.19 21.57
C GLU A 146 2.80 7.31 22.81
N ASN A 147 3.32 6.08 22.81
CA ASN A 147 3.17 5.14 23.92
C ASN A 147 4.34 4.15 23.99
N GLU A 148 4.40 3.41 25.10
CA GLU A 148 5.46 2.45 25.39
C GLU A 148 5.60 1.36 24.31
N ALA A 149 4.48 0.83 23.82
CA ALA A 149 4.50 -0.21 22.80
C ALA A 149 5.12 0.30 21.49
N GLN A 150 4.79 1.53 21.07
CA GLN A 150 5.43 2.17 19.92
C GLN A 150 6.91 2.44 20.16
N ARG A 151 7.31 2.87 21.37
CA ARG A 151 8.73 3.07 21.69
C ARG A 151 9.54 1.78 21.50
N LEU A 152 9.02 0.67 22.03
CA LEU A 152 9.66 -0.64 21.91
C LEU A 152 9.74 -1.12 20.45
N VAL A 153 8.71 -0.87 19.63
CA VAL A 153 8.74 -1.21 18.20
C VAL A 153 9.77 -0.36 17.44
N ILE A 154 9.82 0.96 17.71
CA ILE A 154 10.80 1.86 17.09
C ILE A 154 12.22 1.44 17.47
N GLU A 155 12.46 1.14 18.76
CA GLU A 155 13.75 0.67 19.24
C GLU A 155 14.14 -0.65 18.59
N ALA A 156 13.24 -1.64 18.56
CA ALA A 156 13.51 -2.91 17.88
C ALA A 156 13.81 -2.74 16.39
N ASN A 157 13.09 -1.84 15.70
CA ASN A 157 13.31 -1.56 14.29
C ASN A 157 14.65 -0.86 14.01
N ALA A 158 15.08 0.05 14.87
CA ALA A 158 16.35 0.77 14.73
C ALA A 158 17.58 -0.17 14.80
N TYR A 159 17.42 -1.36 15.38
CA TYR A 159 18.46 -2.38 15.47
C TYR A 159 18.16 -3.62 14.61
N SER A 160 17.22 -3.54 13.68
CA SER A 160 16.88 -4.65 12.79
C SER A 160 17.92 -4.82 11.66
N LEU A 161 18.03 -6.05 11.14
CA LEU A 161 18.89 -6.34 9.99
C LEU A 161 18.44 -5.60 8.72
N GLU A 162 17.14 -5.33 8.58
CA GLU A 162 16.55 -4.63 7.44
C GLU A 162 17.00 -3.17 7.37
N THR A 163 17.02 -2.45 8.50
CA THR A 163 17.49 -1.05 8.55
C THR A 163 19.01 -0.91 8.37
N SER A 164 19.74 -2.02 8.43
CA SER A 164 21.19 -2.07 8.25
C SER A 164 21.64 -2.25 6.78
N GLN A 165 20.71 -2.55 5.86
CA GLN A 165 21.04 -2.73 4.44
C GLN A 165 20.85 -1.45 3.61
N PRO A 166 21.67 -1.22 2.58
CA PRO A 166 21.48 -0.09 1.67
C PRO A 166 20.16 -0.25 0.90
N LYS A 167 19.40 0.85 0.82
CA LYS A 167 18.14 0.87 0.07
C LYS A 167 18.38 0.73 -1.43
N PRO A 168 17.45 0.12 -2.19
CA PRO A 168 17.56 0.04 -3.65
C PRO A 168 17.60 1.44 -4.29
N GLU A 169 18.51 1.64 -5.26
CA GLU A 169 18.58 2.87 -6.08
C GLU A 169 17.34 3.03 -6.99
#